data_AF-A0A1I1NSL6-F1
#
_entry.id   AF-A0A1I1NSL6-F1
#
_cell.length_a   1.000
_cell.length_b   1.000
_cell.length_c   1.000
_cell.angle_alpha   90.00
_cell.angle_beta   90.00
_cell.angle_gamma   90.00
#
_symmetry.space_group_name_H-M   'P 1'
#
loop_
_entity.id
_entity.type
_entity.pdbx_description
1 polymer ?
#
loop_
_entity_poly.entity_id
_entity_poly.type
_entity_poly.pdbx_seq_one_letter_code
_entity_poly.pdbx_strand_id
1 'polypeptide(L)'
;MPLIPTINTINTPKAALKYNKMTKILLQHDIAAEQRFIENISSIAEMLNEVKNELSKQKVKHNLKLSELQDGEFIKHFTSYHEAEQNKCLPDADFSEYLKLCKINTAQLEELETLYNHRLNVAYSFYTHNHDYWQGIEDRAGRLNPSLIEKLKEAPNQKQYNLDDFLKISKDTYKVTVNPEFFKLYLTNENQATQIDEVKEIVKIAKKRKTNINDTLKMTGSIVKSLSNDYKITFDNEQILNIK
;
A
#
# COMPACT_ATOMS: atom_id res chain seq x y z
N MET A 1 -56.82 21.48 42.44
CA MET A 1 -55.48 20.88 42.23
C MET A 1 -55.66 19.59 41.43
N PRO A 2 -55.32 19.57 40.14
CA PRO A 2 -55.30 18.35 39.34
C PRO A 2 -53.92 17.68 39.35
N LEU A 3 -53.91 16.37 39.49
CA LEU A 3 -52.74 15.48 39.48
C LEU A 3 -52.08 15.49 38.10
N ILE A 4 -50.77 15.76 38.07
CA ILE A 4 -49.90 15.64 36.88
C ILE A 4 -49.59 14.15 36.68
N PRO A 5 -49.86 13.54 35.50
CA PRO A 5 -49.42 12.19 35.22
C PRO A 5 -47.92 12.16 34.93
N THR A 6 -47.23 11.27 35.66
CA THR A 6 -45.82 10.91 35.52
C THR A 6 -45.55 10.35 34.12
N ILE A 7 -44.75 11.05 33.33
CA ILE A 7 -44.22 10.51 32.06
C ILE A 7 -43.09 9.55 32.43
N ASN A 8 -43.35 8.26 32.29
CA ASN A 8 -42.33 7.22 32.31
C ASN A 8 -41.38 7.46 31.13
N THR A 9 -40.14 7.86 31.44
CA THR A 9 -39.00 7.80 30.53
C THR A 9 -38.82 6.36 30.06
N ILE A 10 -39.18 6.11 28.80
CA ILE A 10 -38.81 4.88 28.10
C ILE A 10 -37.29 4.92 27.94
N ASN A 11 -36.60 4.16 28.78
CA ASN A 11 -35.21 3.77 28.55
C ASN A 11 -35.16 2.96 27.26
N THR A 12 -34.94 3.62 26.12
CA THR A 12 -34.48 2.93 24.92
C THR A 12 -33.08 2.42 25.22
N PRO A 13 -32.82 1.10 25.20
CA PRO A 13 -31.46 0.63 25.28
C PRO A 13 -30.73 1.20 24.06
N LYS A 14 -29.70 2.03 24.29
CA LYS A 14 -28.64 2.22 23.32
C LYS A 14 -28.08 0.84 23.02
N ALA A 15 -28.60 0.21 21.97
CA ALA A 15 -27.97 -0.94 21.37
C ALA A 15 -26.61 -0.44 20.88
N ALA A 16 -25.61 -0.55 21.75
CA ALA A 16 -24.24 -0.68 21.32
C ALA A 16 -24.27 -1.85 20.32
N LEU A 17 -24.18 -1.52 19.04
CA LEU A 17 -23.88 -2.46 17.98
C LEU A 17 -22.54 -3.10 18.34
N LYS A 18 -22.63 -4.16 19.14
CA LYS A 18 -21.54 -5.07 19.38
C LYS A 18 -21.11 -5.54 18.01
N TYR A 19 -19.86 -5.23 17.69
CA TYR A 19 -19.10 -5.73 16.57
C TYR A 19 -19.35 -7.24 16.46
N ASN A 20 -20.30 -7.62 15.60
CA ASN A 20 -20.61 -9.01 15.33
C ASN A 20 -19.38 -9.53 14.60
N LYS A 21 -18.63 -10.38 15.31
CA LYS A 21 -17.56 -11.27 14.84
C LYS A 21 -17.43 -11.23 13.31
N MET A 22 -16.44 -10.49 12.79
CA MET A 22 -16.17 -10.45 11.34
C MET A 22 -16.24 -11.88 10.81
N THR A 23 -17.12 -12.11 9.84
CA THR A 23 -17.16 -13.38 9.14
C THR A 23 -15.81 -13.49 8.43
N LYS A 24 -14.98 -14.47 8.84
CA LYS A 24 -13.65 -14.70 8.24
C LYS A 24 -13.72 -15.22 6.79
N ILE A 25 -14.81 -14.93 6.10
CA ILE A 25 -15.08 -15.35 4.73
C ILE A 25 -14.37 -14.35 3.83
N LEU A 26 -13.32 -14.84 3.17
CA LEU A 26 -12.57 -14.11 2.17
C LEU A 26 -13.47 -13.86 0.95
N LEU A 27 -13.60 -12.59 0.57
CA LEU A 27 -14.27 -12.17 -0.66
C LEU A 27 -13.32 -12.04 -1.82
N GLN A 28 -12.13 -11.52 -1.58
CA GLN A 28 -11.16 -11.28 -2.63
C GLN A 28 -9.78 -11.16 -2.03
N HIS A 29 -8.79 -11.62 -2.79
CA HIS A 29 -7.39 -11.28 -2.58
C HIS A 29 -6.86 -10.57 -3.84
N ASP A 30 -6.48 -9.30 -3.72
CA ASP A 30 -5.85 -8.56 -4.82
C ASP A 30 -4.35 -8.91 -4.92
N ILE A 31 -4.08 -10.07 -5.51
CA ILE A 31 -2.73 -10.57 -5.78
C ILE A 31 -1.93 -9.60 -6.66
N ALA A 32 -2.60 -8.86 -7.56
CA ALA A 32 -1.90 -7.94 -8.45
C ALA A 32 -1.42 -6.69 -7.70
N ALA A 33 -2.23 -6.15 -6.79
CA ALA A 33 -1.82 -5.07 -5.90
C ALA A 33 -0.70 -5.50 -4.95
N GLU A 34 -0.81 -6.70 -4.36
CA GLU A 34 0.26 -7.27 -3.53
C GLU A 34 1.57 -7.36 -4.30
N GLN A 35 1.54 -7.92 -5.52
CA GLN A 35 2.73 -8.10 -6.34
C GLN A 35 3.36 -6.75 -6.74
N ARG A 36 2.55 -5.76 -7.13
CA ARG A 36 3.06 -4.39 -7.39
C ARG A 36 3.70 -3.77 -6.17
N PHE A 37 3.14 -4.00 -4.98
CA PHE A 37 3.73 -3.50 -3.74
C PHE A 37 5.08 -4.18 -3.47
N ILE A 38 5.16 -5.51 -3.61
CA ILE A 38 6.42 -6.27 -3.47
C ILE A 38 7.48 -5.78 -4.47
N GLU A 39 7.11 -5.57 -5.73
CA GLU A 39 8.01 -5.04 -6.77
C GLU A 39 8.51 -3.64 -6.42
N ASN A 40 7.61 -2.75 -5.96
CA ASN A 40 7.99 -1.42 -5.53
C ASN A 40 9.00 -1.46 -4.37
N ILE A 41 8.77 -2.30 -3.36
CA ILE A 41 9.73 -2.48 -2.25
C ILE A 41 11.04 -3.10 -2.75
N SER A 42 10.97 -4.09 -3.66
CA SER A 42 12.16 -4.75 -4.21
C SER A 42 13.05 -3.78 -5.00
N SER A 43 12.44 -2.86 -5.76
CA SER A 43 13.17 -1.86 -6.56
C SER A 43 14.10 -0.97 -5.71
N ILE A 44 13.84 -0.82 -4.40
CA ILE A 44 14.72 -0.08 -3.50
C ILE A 44 16.05 -0.83 -3.29
N ALA A 45 16.00 -2.15 -3.17
CA ALA A 45 17.23 -2.97 -3.10
C ALA A 45 17.96 -3.05 -4.44
N GLU A 46 17.23 -2.99 -5.56
CA GLU A 46 17.81 -2.92 -6.90
C GLU A 46 18.59 -1.61 -7.10
N MET A 47 18.08 -0.49 -6.59
CA MET A 47 18.77 0.80 -6.61
C MET A 47 20.15 0.74 -5.92
N LEU A 48 20.31 -0.06 -4.86
CA LEU A 48 21.61 -0.26 -4.22
C LEU A 48 22.62 -0.98 -5.14
N ASN A 49 22.15 -1.86 -6.02
CA ASN A 49 23.01 -2.44 -7.06
C ASN A 49 23.38 -1.41 -8.13
N GLU A 50 22.45 -0.54 -8.51
CA GLU A 50 22.73 0.58 -9.41
C GLU A 50 23.79 1.52 -8.84
N VAL A 51 23.70 1.83 -7.53
CA VAL A 51 24.69 2.63 -6.81
C VAL A 51 26.07 1.97 -6.83
N LYS A 52 26.17 0.65 -6.60
CA LYS A 52 27.45 -0.08 -6.72
C LYS A 52 28.04 0.07 -8.12
N ASN A 53 27.22 -0.07 -9.14
CA ASN A 53 27.67 0.09 -10.52
C ASN A 53 28.11 1.52 -10.80
N GLU A 54 27.41 2.51 -10.26
CA GLU A 54 27.76 3.92 -10.42
C GLU A 54 29.06 4.26 -9.70
N LEU A 55 29.25 3.83 -8.45
CA LEU A 55 30.52 3.96 -7.72
C LEU A 55 31.70 3.37 -8.52
N SER A 56 31.51 2.17 -9.10
CA SER A 56 32.51 1.55 -9.96
C SER A 56 32.83 2.37 -11.22
N LYS A 57 31.80 2.95 -11.90
CA LYS A 57 32.02 3.85 -13.05
C LYS A 57 32.76 5.13 -12.66
N GLN A 58 32.52 5.63 -11.45
CA GLN A 58 33.23 6.76 -10.87
C GLN A 58 34.65 6.40 -10.39
N LYS A 59 35.15 5.20 -10.72
CA LYS A 59 36.49 4.70 -10.40
C LYS A 59 36.71 4.42 -8.91
N VAL A 60 35.65 4.26 -8.13
CA VAL A 60 35.74 3.77 -6.75
C VAL A 60 36.04 2.27 -6.80
N LYS A 61 37.21 1.86 -6.29
CA LYS A 61 37.52 0.42 -6.10
C LYS A 61 36.89 -0.04 -4.79
N HIS A 62 35.83 -0.83 -4.89
CA HIS A 62 35.11 -1.30 -3.71
C HIS A 62 34.72 -2.79 -3.79
N ASN A 63 34.55 -3.40 -2.62
CA ASN A 63 33.90 -4.69 -2.43
C ASN A 63 32.59 -4.56 -1.63
N LEU A 64 32.05 -3.33 -1.58
CA LEU A 64 30.86 -2.95 -0.81
C LEU A 64 29.70 -3.91 -1.03
N LYS A 65 29.10 -4.32 0.07
CA LYS A 65 27.88 -5.10 0.18
C LYS A 65 26.67 -4.17 0.16
N LEU A 66 25.50 -4.69 -0.24
CA LEU A 66 24.26 -3.91 -0.20
C LEU A 66 23.95 -3.42 1.22
N SER A 67 24.22 -4.24 2.24
CA SER A 67 24.04 -3.85 3.64
C SER A 67 24.93 -2.69 4.08
N GLU A 68 26.04 -2.41 3.40
CA GLU A 68 26.93 -1.27 3.70
C GLU A 68 26.47 0.03 3.01
N LEU A 69 25.47 -0.06 2.13
CA LEU A 69 24.87 1.06 1.42
C LEU A 69 23.45 1.37 1.92
N GLN A 70 22.90 0.57 2.83
CA GLN A 70 21.49 0.69 3.22
C GLN A 70 21.15 2.00 3.97
N ASP A 71 22.16 2.73 4.45
CA ASP A 71 22.01 4.02 5.11
C ASP A 71 21.86 5.21 4.15
N GLY A 72 22.07 4.98 2.85
CA GLY A 72 21.94 6.02 1.83
C GLY A 72 23.08 7.03 1.81
N GLU A 73 24.24 6.77 2.42
CA GLU A 73 25.39 7.69 2.45
C GLU A 73 26.34 7.48 1.24
N PHE A 74 25.82 7.43 0.02
CA PHE A 74 26.57 7.04 -1.18
C PHE A 74 27.71 8.02 -1.54
N ILE A 75 27.45 9.31 -1.46
CA ILE A 75 28.42 10.38 -1.72
C ILE A 75 29.55 10.33 -0.70
N LYS A 76 29.26 9.96 0.55
CA LYS A 76 30.28 9.80 1.57
C LYS A 76 31.22 8.63 1.25
N HIS A 77 30.69 7.49 0.79
CA HIS A 77 31.51 6.37 0.33
C HIS A 77 32.43 6.77 -0.83
N PHE A 78 31.88 7.50 -1.80
CA PHE A 78 32.62 8.06 -2.92
C PHE A 78 33.74 9.01 -2.47
N THR A 79 33.40 10.02 -1.66
CA THR A 79 34.33 11.05 -1.19
C THR A 79 35.45 10.44 -0.37
N SER A 80 35.12 9.55 0.57
CA SER A 80 36.11 8.88 1.43
C SER A 80 37.14 8.09 0.62
N TYR A 81 36.72 7.42 -0.45
CA TYR A 81 37.64 6.71 -1.34
C TYR A 81 38.56 7.67 -2.08
N HIS A 82 38.00 8.70 -2.70
CA HIS A 82 38.77 9.62 -3.54
C HIS A 82 39.71 10.52 -2.74
N GLU A 83 39.35 10.94 -1.53
CA GLU A 83 40.26 11.63 -0.61
C GLU A 83 41.45 10.73 -0.23
N ALA A 84 41.20 9.45 0.03
CA ALA A 84 42.25 8.49 0.35
C ALA A 84 43.20 8.25 -0.85
N GLU A 85 42.68 8.21 -2.07
CA GLU A 85 43.51 8.06 -3.27
C GLU A 85 44.26 9.36 -3.63
N GLN A 86 43.62 10.52 -3.49
CA GLN A 86 44.27 11.81 -3.64
C GLN A 86 45.46 11.93 -2.70
N ASN A 87 45.29 11.63 -1.41
CA ASN A 87 46.37 11.70 -0.42
C ASN A 87 47.56 10.80 -0.74
N LYS A 88 47.35 9.71 -1.51
CA LYS A 88 48.43 8.82 -1.96
C LYS A 88 49.12 9.30 -3.23
N CYS A 89 48.36 9.86 -4.17
CA CYS A 89 48.86 10.16 -5.51
C CYS A 89 49.23 11.64 -5.71
N LEU A 90 48.50 12.55 -5.06
CA LEU A 90 48.57 14.00 -5.21
C LEU A 90 48.23 14.69 -3.85
N PRO A 91 49.04 14.51 -2.79
CA PRO A 91 48.71 14.98 -1.43
C PRO A 91 48.55 16.50 -1.30
N ASP A 92 49.17 17.28 -2.18
CA ASP A 92 49.12 18.75 -2.16
C ASP A 92 48.08 19.33 -3.12
N ALA A 93 47.40 18.50 -3.92
CA ALA A 93 46.35 18.99 -4.82
C ALA A 93 45.09 19.37 -4.03
N ASP A 94 44.29 20.29 -4.55
CA ASP A 94 42.92 20.49 -4.07
C ASP A 94 42.01 19.33 -4.50
N PHE A 95 41.04 18.94 -3.65
CA PHE A 95 40.17 17.80 -3.95
C PHE A 95 39.32 18.02 -5.22
N SER A 96 38.82 19.23 -5.45
CA SER A 96 38.06 19.55 -6.67
C SER A 96 38.95 19.45 -7.91
N GLU A 97 40.19 19.89 -7.82
CA GLU A 97 41.17 19.78 -8.90
C GLU A 97 41.52 18.31 -9.19
N TYR A 98 41.74 17.51 -8.15
CA TYR A 98 41.91 16.05 -8.27
C TYR A 98 40.74 15.40 -9.02
N LEU A 99 39.49 15.68 -8.63
CA LEU A 99 38.30 15.12 -9.27
C LEU A 99 38.21 15.50 -10.75
N LYS A 100 38.55 16.75 -11.10
CA LYS A 100 38.61 17.23 -12.49
C LYS A 100 39.67 16.49 -13.30
N LEU A 101 40.87 16.32 -12.74
CA LEU A 101 41.96 15.56 -13.39
C LEU A 101 41.56 14.11 -13.63
N CYS A 102 40.83 13.51 -12.68
CA CYS A 102 40.32 12.15 -12.80
C CYS A 102 39.07 12.04 -13.71
N LYS A 103 38.53 13.16 -14.22
CA LYS A 103 37.31 13.22 -15.05
C LYS A 103 36.10 12.57 -14.38
N ILE A 104 35.91 12.85 -13.10
CA ILE A 104 34.84 12.28 -12.28
C ILE A 104 33.63 13.21 -12.27
N ASN A 105 32.41 12.65 -12.28
CA ASN A 105 31.15 13.40 -12.25
C ASN A 105 30.15 12.74 -11.30
N THR A 106 29.82 13.40 -10.19
CA THR A 106 28.97 12.88 -9.12
C THR A 106 27.46 13.03 -9.35
N ALA A 107 27.02 13.73 -10.40
CA ALA A 107 25.61 14.11 -10.57
C ALA A 107 24.64 12.91 -10.52
N GLN A 108 24.98 11.80 -11.18
CA GLN A 108 24.13 10.60 -11.16
C GLN A 108 24.10 9.94 -9.77
N LEU A 109 25.22 9.97 -9.05
CA LEU A 109 25.32 9.40 -7.71
C LEU A 109 24.51 10.23 -6.69
N GLU A 110 24.53 11.56 -6.84
CA GLU A 110 23.73 12.50 -6.04
C GLU A 110 22.22 12.32 -6.29
N GLU A 111 21.83 12.10 -7.56
CA GLU A 111 20.44 11.80 -7.92
C GLU A 111 19.98 10.47 -7.29
N LEU A 112 20.80 9.43 -7.38
CA LEU A 112 20.52 8.12 -6.77
C LEU A 112 20.41 8.23 -5.25
N GLU A 113 21.32 8.96 -4.59
CA GLU A 113 21.27 9.21 -3.15
C GLU A 113 19.98 9.93 -2.74
N THR A 114 19.63 11.00 -3.46
CA THR A 114 18.41 11.77 -3.21
C THR A 114 17.16 10.89 -3.35
N LEU A 115 17.07 10.12 -4.43
CA LEU A 115 15.95 9.24 -4.69
C LEU A 115 15.85 8.12 -3.65
N TYR A 116 16.98 7.52 -3.27
CA TYR A 116 17.03 6.46 -2.27
C TYR A 116 16.57 6.98 -0.89
N ASN A 117 17.12 8.11 -0.47
CA ASN A 117 16.78 8.75 0.81
C ASN A 117 15.31 9.18 0.85
N HIS A 118 14.74 9.63 -0.27
CA HIS A 118 13.31 9.88 -0.35
C HIS A 118 12.49 8.61 -0.07
N ARG A 119 12.89 7.47 -0.66
CA ARG A 119 12.20 6.18 -0.50
C ARG A 119 12.37 5.58 0.89
N LEU A 120 13.53 5.74 1.53
CA LEU A 120 13.77 5.30 2.91
C LEU A 120 12.79 5.94 3.90
N ASN A 121 12.45 7.21 3.67
CA ASN A 121 11.62 8.01 4.57
C ASN A 121 10.11 7.87 4.29
N VAL A 122 9.69 7.00 3.37
CA VAL A 122 8.27 6.74 3.10
C VAL A 122 7.69 5.89 4.23
N ALA A 123 6.62 6.40 4.84
CA ALA A 123 5.78 5.63 5.75
C ALA A 123 4.59 5.01 5.00
N TYR A 124 4.31 3.75 5.29
CA TYR A 124 3.19 3.00 4.74
C TYR A 124 2.15 2.78 5.81
N SER A 125 0.89 3.15 5.54
CA SER A 125 -0.19 3.00 6.51
C SER A 125 -1.20 1.96 6.02
N PHE A 126 -1.38 0.89 6.78
CA PHE A 126 -2.30 -0.19 6.47
C PHE A 126 -3.30 -0.42 7.60
N TYR A 127 -4.55 -0.68 7.24
CA TYR A 127 -5.50 -1.24 8.18
C TYR A 127 -5.22 -2.72 8.37
N THR A 128 -5.42 -3.26 9.58
CA THR A 128 -5.09 -4.66 9.86
C THR A 128 -5.89 -5.67 9.03
N HIS A 129 -7.09 -5.29 8.59
CA HIS A 129 -7.95 -6.05 7.68
C HIS A 129 -8.71 -5.09 6.77
N ASN A 130 -9.10 -5.54 5.56
CA ASN A 130 -9.93 -4.79 4.62
C ASN A 130 -9.35 -3.39 4.30
N HIS A 131 -8.04 -3.28 4.09
CA HIS A 131 -7.37 -1.99 3.93
C HIS A 131 -7.96 -1.15 2.79
N ASP A 132 -8.07 -1.70 1.58
CA ASP A 132 -8.59 -0.96 0.43
C ASP A 132 -10.02 -0.42 0.64
N TYR A 133 -10.85 -1.17 1.38
CA TYR A 133 -12.19 -0.73 1.74
C TYR A 133 -12.16 0.47 2.66
N TRP A 134 -11.44 0.36 3.78
CA TRP A 134 -11.38 1.43 4.78
C TRP A 134 -10.64 2.66 4.26
N GLN A 135 -9.56 2.48 3.50
CA GLN A 135 -8.89 3.57 2.80
C GLN A 135 -9.85 4.27 1.83
N GLY A 136 -10.62 3.50 1.06
CA GLY A 136 -11.63 4.07 0.18
C GLY A 136 -12.75 4.81 0.91
N ILE A 137 -13.13 4.41 2.12
CA ILE A 137 -14.06 5.18 2.96
C ILE A 137 -13.38 6.47 3.45
N GLU A 138 -12.15 6.39 3.94
CA GLU A 138 -11.36 7.52 4.43
C GLU A 138 -11.24 8.62 3.39
N ASP A 139 -10.83 8.27 2.16
CA ASP A 139 -10.68 9.20 1.03
C ASP A 139 -11.98 9.96 0.68
N ARG A 140 -13.14 9.39 1.02
CA ARG A 140 -14.48 9.95 0.72
C ARG A 140 -15.16 10.56 1.94
N ALA A 141 -14.68 10.28 3.15
CA ALA A 141 -15.26 10.83 4.36
C ALA A 141 -14.98 12.34 4.44
N GLY A 142 -15.70 13.05 5.30
CA GLY A 142 -15.56 14.51 5.41
C GLY A 142 -16.43 15.25 4.41
N ARG A 143 -15.83 16.07 3.55
CA ARG A 143 -16.57 16.98 2.65
C ARG A 143 -17.37 16.26 1.57
N LEU A 144 -16.90 15.11 1.10
CA LEU A 144 -17.54 14.37 0.02
C LEU A 144 -18.74 13.54 0.51
N ASN A 145 -18.63 12.93 1.69
CA ASN A 145 -19.74 12.25 2.34
C ASN A 145 -19.60 12.21 3.87
N PRO A 146 -20.23 13.14 4.60
CA PRO A 146 -20.15 13.18 6.07
C PRO A 146 -20.71 11.93 6.77
N SER A 147 -21.65 11.21 6.15
CA SER A 147 -22.23 10.00 6.77
C SER A 147 -21.21 8.86 6.90
N LEU A 148 -20.11 8.91 6.12
CA LEU A 148 -19.02 7.93 6.20
C LEU A 148 -18.10 8.15 7.40
N ILE A 149 -18.11 9.32 8.03
CA ILE A 149 -17.30 9.59 9.24
C ILE A 149 -17.73 8.66 10.38
N GLU A 150 -19.03 8.47 10.56
CA GLU A 150 -19.54 7.55 11.58
C GLU A 150 -19.16 6.11 11.27
N LYS A 151 -19.13 5.73 9.98
CA LYS A 151 -18.69 4.39 9.55
C LYS A 151 -17.20 4.16 9.81
N LEU A 152 -16.35 5.17 9.65
CA LEU A 152 -14.92 5.08 9.98
C LEU A 152 -14.64 4.81 11.45
N LYS A 153 -15.56 5.12 12.37
CA LYS A 153 -15.41 4.73 13.79
C LYS A 153 -15.43 3.22 13.98
N GLU A 154 -15.98 2.49 13.02
CA GLU A 154 -15.92 1.04 13.00
C GLU A 154 -14.60 0.54 12.39
N ALA A 155 -13.77 1.36 11.74
CA ALA A 155 -12.57 0.87 11.08
C ALA A 155 -11.62 0.18 12.10
N PRO A 156 -10.93 -0.90 11.70
CA PRO A 156 -9.89 -1.48 12.51
C PRO A 156 -8.74 -0.47 12.67
N ASN A 157 -7.83 -0.76 13.60
CA ASN A 157 -6.69 0.13 13.80
C ASN A 157 -5.81 0.18 12.55
N GLN A 158 -5.51 1.39 12.09
CA GLN A 158 -4.47 1.63 11.10
C GLN A 158 -3.12 1.53 11.80
N LYS A 159 -2.17 0.84 11.17
CA LYS A 159 -0.80 0.72 11.62
C LYS A 159 0.12 1.35 10.59
N GLN A 160 1.09 2.09 11.08
CA GLN A 160 2.16 2.67 10.28
C GLN A 160 3.35 1.70 10.26
N TYR A 161 3.93 1.55 9.09
CA TYR A 161 5.07 0.69 8.80
C TYR A 161 6.13 1.51 8.06
N ASN A 162 7.39 1.20 8.30
CA ASN A 162 8.53 1.77 7.60
C ASN A 162 9.10 0.74 6.62
N LEU A 163 10.03 1.16 5.76
CA LEU A 163 10.67 0.27 4.80
C LEU A 163 11.27 -0.98 5.47
N ASP A 164 11.90 -0.82 6.63
CA ASP A 164 12.53 -1.91 7.39
C ASP A 164 11.55 -2.99 7.86
N ASP A 165 10.25 -2.69 7.92
CA ASP A 165 9.21 -3.69 8.23
C ASP A 165 8.99 -4.63 7.04
N PHE A 166 9.33 -4.19 5.82
CA PHE A 166 9.11 -4.94 4.58
C PHE A 166 10.40 -5.49 3.98
N LEU A 167 11.49 -4.72 4.03
CA LEU A 167 12.75 -5.03 3.38
C LEU A 167 13.83 -5.34 4.42
N LYS A 168 14.45 -6.52 4.31
CA LYS A 168 15.64 -6.88 5.08
C LYS A 168 16.80 -7.12 4.13
N ILE A 169 17.86 -6.34 4.29
CA ILE A 169 19.11 -6.48 3.53
C ILE A 169 20.15 -7.17 4.41
N SER A 170 20.86 -8.15 3.85
CA SER A 170 21.95 -8.87 4.52
C SER A 170 23.06 -9.17 3.53
N LYS A 171 24.23 -8.58 3.75
CA LYS A 171 25.37 -8.66 2.81
C LYS A 171 24.94 -8.20 1.41
N ASP A 172 25.00 -9.09 0.41
CA ASP A 172 24.61 -8.82 -0.98
C ASP A 172 23.20 -9.32 -1.33
N THR A 173 22.43 -9.84 -0.36
CA THR A 173 21.08 -10.34 -0.60
C THR A 173 20.05 -9.51 0.16
N TYR A 174 18.81 -9.59 -0.30
CA TYR A 174 17.68 -8.97 0.37
C TYR A 174 16.48 -9.90 0.38
N LYS A 175 15.57 -9.65 1.32
CA LYS A 175 14.28 -10.34 1.42
C LYS A 175 13.18 -9.30 1.60
N VAL A 176 12.16 -9.38 0.77
CA VAL A 176 10.91 -8.64 0.93
C VAL A 176 9.90 -9.55 1.63
N THR A 177 9.29 -9.04 2.70
CA THR A 177 8.23 -9.73 3.45
C THR A 177 7.05 -8.77 3.57
N VAL A 178 5.93 -9.14 2.95
CA VAL A 178 4.70 -8.35 2.96
C VAL A 178 3.60 -9.23 3.53
N ASN A 179 2.75 -8.65 4.40
CA ASN A 179 1.62 -9.38 4.96
C ASN A 179 0.48 -9.41 3.93
N PRO A 180 0.05 -10.59 3.42
CA PRO A 180 -1.01 -10.66 2.42
C PRO A 180 -2.35 -10.12 2.92
N GLU A 181 -2.57 -10.06 4.23
CA GLU A 181 -3.80 -9.52 4.82
C GLU A 181 -4.07 -8.06 4.43
N PHE A 182 -3.03 -7.28 4.08
CA PHE A 182 -3.20 -5.92 3.58
C PHE A 182 -3.94 -5.86 2.24
N PHE A 183 -3.91 -6.94 1.46
CA PHE A 183 -4.49 -7.05 0.12
C PHE A 183 -5.71 -7.98 0.08
N LYS A 184 -6.23 -8.35 1.25
CA LYS A 184 -7.41 -9.20 1.38
C LYS A 184 -8.63 -8.43 1.81
N LEU A 185 -9.75 -8.81 1.21
CA LEU A 185 -11.07 -8.30 1.50
C LEU A 185 -11.93 -9.41 2.09
N TYR A 186 -12.46 -9.16 3.27
CA TYR A 186 -13.39 -10.02 3.99
C TYR A 186 -14.77 -9.37 4.03
N LEU A 187 -15.79 -10.21 4.16
CA LEU A 187 -17.13 -9.75 4.49
C LEU A 187 -17.12 -8.96 5.80
N THR A 188 -17.81 -7.81 5.82
CA THR A 188 -17.96 -6.98 7.02
C THR A 188 -19.26 -7.32 7.77
N ASN A 189 -20.21 -8.01 7.13
CA ASN A 189 -21.40 -8.58 7.79
C ASN A 189 -21.99 -9.77 7.01
N GLU A 190 -22.88 -10.54 7.65
CA GLU A 190 -23.53 -11.72 7.07
C GLU A 190 -24.50 -11.38 5.91
N ASN A 191 -25.17 -10.21 5.96
CA ASN A 191 -26.10 -9.80 4.91
C ASN A 191 -25.41 -9.61 3.55
N GLN A 192 -24.13 -9.22 3.55
CA GLN A 192 -23.33 -9.09 2.34
C GLN A 192 -23.08 -10.45 1.67
N ALA A 193 -22.99 -11.55 2.42
CA ALA A 193 -22.87 -12.90 1.83
C ALA A 193 -24.11 -13.22 0.99
N THR A 194 -25.29 -13.02 1.59
CA THR A 194 -26.59 -13.26 0.94
C THR A 194 -26.76 -12.40 -0.31
N GLN A 195 -26.42 -11.11 -0.24
CA GLN A 195 -26.49 -10.19 -1.38
C GLN A 195 -25.54 -10.59 -2.52
N ILE A 196 -24.33 -11.07 -2.20
CA ILE A 196 -23.39 -11.56 -3.21
C ILE A 196 -23.92 -12.83 -3.89
N ASP A 197 -24.48 -13.77 -3.13
CA ASP A 197 -25.05 -14.99 -3.68
C ASP A 197 -26.29 -14.71 -4.55
N GLU A 198 -27.13 -13.74 -4.15
CA GLU A 198 -28.26 -13.26 -4.95
C GLU A 198 -27.78 -12.69 -6.30
N VAL A 199 -26.75 -11.84 -6.31
CA VAL A 199 -26.18 -11.32 -7.56
C VAL A 199 -25.60 -12.43 -8.43
N LYS A 200 -24.89 -13.40 -7.84
CA LYS A 200 -24.34 -14.56 -8.56
C LYS A 200 -25.45 -15.38 -9.24
N GLU A 201 -26.55 -15.64 -8.55
CA GLU A 201 -27.69 -16.36 -9.11
C GLU A 201 -28.39 -15.57 -10.22
N ILE A 202 -28.59 -14.25 -10.05
CA ILE A 202 -29.16 -13.39 -11.11
C ILE A 202 -28.28 -13.43 -12.38
N VAL A 203 -26.96 -13.30 -12.22
CA VAL A 203 -26.01 -13.37 -13.34
C VAL A 203 -26.05 -14.74 -14.02
N LYS A 204 -26.11 -15.83 -13.24
CA LYS A 204 -26.21 -17.20 -13.76
C LYS A 204 -27.49 -17.42 -14.56
N ILE A 205 -28.62 -16.91 -14.08
CA ILE A 205 -29.91 -16.96 -14.79
C ILE A 205 -29.85 -16.12 -16.07
N ALA A 206 -29.28 -14.91 -16.02
CA ALA A 206 -29.13 -14.03 -17.17
C ALA A 206 -28.26 -14.67 -18.27
N LYS A 207 -27.14 -15.31 -17.89
CA LYS A 207 -26.31 -16.11 -18.81
C LYS A 207 -27.11 -17.23 -19.48
N LYS A 208 -27.85 -18.03 -18.70
CA LYS A 208 -28.70 -19.11 -19.24
C LYS A 208 -29.76 -18.59 -20.21
N ARG A 209 -30.29 -17.40 -19.96
CA ARG A 209 -31.32 -16.74 -20.78
C ARG A 209 -30.75 -15.91 -21.93
N LYS A 210 -29.43 -15.87 -22.10
CA LYS A 210 -28.73 -15.04 -23.11
C LYS A 210 -29.17 -13.57 -23.05
N THR A 211 -29.46 -13.07 -21.85
CA THR A 211 -29.87 -11.69 -21.63
C THR A 211 -28.68 -10.76 -21.89
N ASN A 212 -28.95 -9.57 -22.45
CA ASN A 212 -27.89 -8.58 -22.66
C ASN A 212 -27.35 -8.03 -21.32
N ILE A 213 -26.15 -7.47 -21.36
CA ILE A 213 -25.46 -6.98 -20.16
C ILE A 213 -26.19 -5.81 -19.49
N ASN A 214 -26.80 -4.92 -20.28
CA ASN A 214 -27.49 -3.74 -19.77
C ASN A 214 -28.72 -4.11 -18.94
N ASP A 215 -29.46 -5.12 -19.34
CA ASP A 215 -30.64 -5.60 -18.62
C ASP A 215 -30.24 -6.38 -17.37
N THR A 216 -29.13 -7.12 -17.43
CA THR A 216 -28.54 -7.78 -16.26
C THR A 216 -28.11 -6.76 -15.21
N LEU A 217 -27.45 -5.67 -15.63
CA LEU A 217 -27.05 -4.56 -14.75
C LEU A 217 -28.25 -3.80 -14.18
N LYS A 218 -29.35 -3.67 -14.93
CA LYS A 218 -30.61 -3.10 -14.38
C LYS A 218 -31.22 -4.00 -13.30
N MET A 219 -31.19 -5.32 -13.49
CA MET A 219 -31.73 -6.30 -12.53
C MET A 219 -30.90 -6.38 -11.25
N THR A 220 -29.57 -6.29 -11.35
CA THR A 220 -28.68 -6.35 -10.19
C THR A 220 -28.37 -4.97 -9.61
N GLY A 221 -28.73 -3.89 -10.31
CA GLY A 221 -28.24 -2.54 -10.05
C GLY A 221 -28.56 -1.98 -8.66
N SER A 222 -29.68 -2.35 -8.04
CA SER A 222 -30.00 -1.93 -6.66
C SER A 222 -29.13 -2.65 -5.63
N ILE A 223 -28.94 -3.96 -5.80
CA ILE A 223 -28.10 -4.80 -4.92
C ILE A 223 -26.63 -4.42 -5.09
N VAL A 224 -26.20 -4.23 -6.34
CA VAL A 224 -24.86 -3.77 -6.69
C VAL A 224 -24.60 -2.37 -6.19
N LYS A 225 -25.55 -1.43 -6.26
CA LYS A 225 -25.40 -0.09 -5.65
C LYS A 225 -25.26 -0.19 -4.12
N SER A 226 -26.01 -1.09 -3.48
CA SER A 226 -25.87 -1.37 -2.05
C SER A 226 -24.49 -1.94 -1.71
N LEU A 227 -23.99 -2.90 -2.50
CA LEU A 227 -22.66 -3.51 -2.34
C LEU A 227 -21.51 -2.58 -2.78
N SER A 228 -21.73 -1.68 -3.74
CA SER A 228 -20.71 -0.75 -4.28
C SER A 228 -20.47 0.43 -3.36
N ASN A 229 -21.52 0.91 -2.69
CA ASN A 229 -21.39 1.83 -1.55
C ASN A 229 -20.51 1.21 -0.45
N ASP A 230 -20.53 -0.12 -0.32
CA ASP A 230 -19.71 -0.88 0.60
C ASP A 230 -18.36 -1.37 0.03
N TYR A 231 -18.08 -1.45 -1.28
CA TYR A 231 -16.81 -2.11 -1.72
C TYR A 231 -16.17 -1.63 -3.04
N LYS A 232 -16.57 -0.51 -3.66
CA LYS A 232 -15.98 -0.04 -4.95
C LYS A 232 -15.85 -1.18 -6.00
N ILE A 233 -16.90 -1.98 -6.20
CA ILE A 233 -16.92 -3.01 -7.25
C ILE A 233 -17.02 -2.31 -8.62
N THR A 234 -15.97 -2.39 -9.44
CA THR A 234 -16.01 -2.01 -10.86
C THR A 234 -16.39 -3.20 -11.74
N PHE A 235 -17.35 -3.00 -12.64
CA PHE A 235 -17.68 -3.94 -13.71
C PHE A 235 -16.85 -3.57 -14.94
N ASP A 236 -15.88 -4.40 -15.30
CA ASP A 236 -15.24 -4.29 -16.62
C ASP A 236 -16.03 -5.16 -17.61
N ASN A 237 -16.19 -4.67 -18.84
CA ASN A 237 -17.15 -5.13 -19.84
C ASN A 237 -16.95 -6.58 -20.32
N GLU A 238 -15.88 -7.25 -19.88
CA GLU A 238 -15.59 -8.66 -20.18
C GLU A 238 -15.33 -9.52 -18.94
N GLN A 239 -15.39 -8.96 -17.72
CA GLN A 239 -15.14 -9.68 -16.47
C GLN A 239 -16.30 -9.53 -15.51
N ILE A 240 -17.21 -10.49 -15.62
CA ILE A 240 -18.24 -10.76 -14.63
C ILE A 240 -17.57 -10.97 -13.28
N LEU A 241 -17.85 -10.09 -12.32
CA LEU A 241 -17.75 -10.34 -10.87
C LEU A 241 -16.64 -11.33 -10.52
N ASN A 242 -15.38 -10.96 -10.78
CA ASN A 242 -14.25 -11.74 -10.32
C ASN A 242 -14.09 -11.49 -8.82
N ILE A 243 -14.88 -12.19 -8.02
CA ILE A 243 -14.37 -12.74 -6.77
C ILE A 243 -13.41 -13.84 -7.22
N LYS A 244 -12.11 -13.56 -7.25
CA LYS A 244 -11.10 -14.61 -7.36
C LYS A 244 -11.04 -15.37 -6.04
#